data_AF-A0A2N2Y3K2-F1
#
_entry.id   AF-A0A2N2Y3K2-F1
#
_cell.length_a   1.000
_cell.length_b   1.000
_cell.length_c   1.000
_cell.angle_alpha   90.00
_cell.angle_beta   90.00
_cell.angle_gamma   90.00
#
_symmetry.space_group_name_H-M   'P 1'
#
loop_
_entity.id
_entity.type
_entity.pdbx_description
1 polymer ?
#
loop_
_entity_poly.entity_id
_entity_poly.type
_entity_poly.pdbx_seq_one_letter_code
_entity_poly.pdbx_strand_id
1 'polypeptide(L)'
;LTAQRWGDMRKDVPVGSIPQVAHTYGYINSAYACMNEHQLGLGESTFGGREELISDKGMIDCQRLYILMLERCTTARDAIRLAGDLLEKYGWNDAGECVTIADKNEVWALEIVGPGKGKVGAIWVAQRVPDGHISVNANASTIKEVNLDDKDHFMASSNIFSVAKEHGWWKEGETFRWCYAYAPESRTSLASRRREWRVFDLVAPSLKLDPNAENYPFSIKPDSLITLSKLVSIFKDYYEGTDFDMVKDQLVPDKDGKMVISPLANPHMPYEMNKMLRINGGWGWRGERTIARWYTMYATIIQCRSWLPDEVGGVTWMAMDNVATSIYIPIYASVKDLPETYKTDGRKTGFSSKSAWWAFNRLGTLTAQRWGDMRKDVNAVWNPWQKQLFTHQQTIEADALKLLKAGKRDKAIDLLNGYTNEWGNKVVNEAWRLGDHLWTKYDELF
;
A
#
# COMPACT_ATOMS: atom_id res chain seq x y z
N LEU A 1 20.40 -9.28 11.88
CA LEU A 1 19.81 -8.26 11.00
C LEU A 1 20.75 -8.02 9.83
N THR A 2 20.23 -8.09 8.61
CA THR A 2 20.98 -7.75 7.38
C THR A 2 20.31 -6.56 6.71
N ALA A 3 21.02 -5.46 6.48
CA ALA A 3 20.74 -4.21 5.76
C ALA A 3 20.81 -4.27 4.23
N GLN A 4 19.91 -3.64 3.46
CA GLN A 4 20.29 -3.14 2.14
C GLN A 4 20.78 -1.70 2.30
N ARG A 5 22.04 -1.41 1.94
CA ARG A 5 22.56 -0.04 2.05
C ARG A 5 22.00 0.83 0.93
N TRP A 6 21.56 2.02 1.29
CA TRP A 6 21.18 3.07 0.34
C TRP A 6 22.33 3.31 -0.66
N GLY A 7 22.07 3.15 -1.96
CA GLY A 7 23.07 3.23 -3.03
C GLY A 7 23.66 1.91 -3.53
N ASP A 8 23.50 0.79 -2.80
CA ASP A 8 23.87 -0.56 -3.28
C ASP A 8 22.86 -1.62 -2.81
N MET A 9 21.68 -1.62 -3.43
CA MET A 9 20.57 -2.56 -3.17
C MET A 9 20.87 -4.01 -3.62
N ARG A 10 22.12 -4.33 -3.98
CA ARG A 10 22.49 -5.63 -4.59
C ARG A 10 22.93 -6.68 -3.56
N LYS A 11 23.23 -6.28 -2.31
CA LYS A 11 23.70 -7.21 -1.27
C LYS A 11 23.07 -6.90 0.08
N ASP A 12 22.55 -7.94 0.72
CA ASP A 12 22.19 -7.91 2.13
C ASP A 12 23.47 -7.93 2.97
N VAL A 13 23.79 -6.79 3.58
CA VAL A 13 24.99 -6.64 4.41
C VAL A 13 24.60 -6.82 5.87
N PRO A 14 25.28 -7.67 6.66
CA PRO A 14 25.05 -7.73 8.10
C PRO A 14 25.17 -6.34 8.75
N VAL A 15 24.10 -5.86 9.39
CA VAL A 15 24.08 -4.55 10.09
C VAL A 15 24.14 -4.70 11.61
N GLY A 16 23.89 -5.91 12.13
CA GLY A 16 24.08 -6.27 13.53
C GLY A 16 23.16 -7.42 13.95
N SER A 17 23.06 -7.66 15.26
CA SER A 17 22.26 -8.75 15.83
C SER A 17 21.36 -8.26 16.95
N ILE A 18 20.23 -8.96 17.13
CA ILE A 18 19.31 -8.79 18.26
C ILE A 18 19.07 -10.18 18.87
N PRO A 19 18.69 -10.27 20.16
CA PRO A 19 18.27 -11.53 20.76
C PRO A 19 17.11 -12.17 19.99
N GLN A 20 17.21 -13.49 19.82
CA GLN A 20 16.17 -14.26 19.16
C GLN A 20 15.11 -14.72 20.17
N VAL A 21 13.86 -14.83 19.72
CA VAL A 21 12.75 -15.41 20.48
C VAL A 21 12.66 -16.92 20.27
N ALA A 22 12.01 -17.65 21.19
CA ALA A 22 11.92 -19.11 21.10
C ALA A 22 11.10 -19.61 19.89
N HIS A 23 10.16 -18.79 19.40
CA HIS A 23 9.28 -19.11 18.29
C HIS A 23 8.97 -17.85 17.48
N THR A 24 8.86 -17.99 16.16
CA THR A 24 8.44 -16.93 15.23
C THR A 24 7.26 -17.39 14.40
N TYR A 25 6.33 -16.48 14.11
CA TYR A 25 5.15 -16.76 13.28
C TYR A 25 5.49 -16.74 11.79
N GLY A 26 4.76 -17.55 11.01
CA GLY A 26 4.80 -17.52 9.56
C GLY A 26 4.13 -16.25 9.00
N TYR A 27 4.64 -15.74 7.87
CA TYR A 27 4.11 -14.53 7.23
C TYR A 27 4.24 -14.54 5.71
N ILE A 28 3.38 -13.76 5.05
CA ILE A 28 3.41 -13.49 3.62
C ILE A 28 4.41 -12.37 3.34
N ASN A 29 5.40 -12.64 2.49
CA ASN A 29 6.40 -11.66 2.08
C ASN A 29 6.17 -11.18 0.63
N SER A 30 5.50 -10.03 0.47
CA SER A 30 5.25 -9.40 -0.84
C SER A 30 6.40 -8.53 -1.37
N ALA A 31 7.52 -8.45 -0.63
CA ALA A 31 8.70 -7.58 -0.73
C ALA A 31 8.86 -6.79 0.58
N TYR A 32 7.80 -6.08 0.98
CA TYR A 32 7.52 -5.77 2.38
C TYR A 32 6.59 -6.87 2.90
N ALA A 33 6.93 -7.47 4.03
CA ALA A 33 6.11 -8.51 4.64
C ALA A 33 4.76 -7.93 5.10
N CYS A 34 3.63 -8.54 4.74
CA CYS A 34 2.35 -7.83 4.78
C CYS A 34 1.28 -8.47 5.68
N MET A 35 1.36 -9.76 6.01
CA MET A 35 0.42 -10.40 6.93
C MET A 35 1.04 -11.65 7.55
N ASN A 36 0.81 -11.89 8.84
CA ASN A 36 1.18 -13.15 9.50
C ASN A 36 0.00 -14.11 9.67
N GLU A 37 0.31 -15.33 10.09
CA GLU A 37 -0.67 -16.40 10.31
C GLU A 37 -1.73 -16.08 11.39
N HIS A 38 -1.57 -14.99 12.16
CA HIS A 38 -2.52 -14.53 13.18
C HIS A 38 -3.39 -13.36 12.74
N GLN A 39 -3.40 -13.05 11.44
CA GLN A 39 -4.15 -11.93 10.86
C GLN A 39 -3.67 -10.56 11.37
N LEU A 40 -2.39 -10.43 11.74
CA LEU A 40 -1.72 -9.14 11.88
C LEU A 40 -1.20 -8.73 10.51
N GLY A 41 -1.72 -7.63 9.96
CA GLY A 41 -1.38 -7.09 8.65
C GLY A 41 -0.65 -5.75 8.73
N LEU A 42 0.27 -5.51 7.81
CA LEU A 42 1.09 -4.31 7.73
C LEU A 42 1.08 -3.71 6.31
N GLY A 43 1.11 -2.38 6.21
CA GLY A 43 1.30 -1.63 4.97
C GLY A 43 2.03 -0.32 5.20
N GLU A 44 2.79 0.16 4.22
CA GLU A 44 3.81 1.21 4.39
C GLU A 44 3.54 2.46 3.54
N SER A 45 3.94 3.63 4.05
CA SER A 45 4.08 4.85 3.26
C SER A 45 5.18 5.79 3.79
N THR A 46 6.24 6.00 3.00
CA THR A 46 7.31 6.96 3.29
C THR A 46 6.80 8.38 3.18
N PHE A 47 6.99 9.17 4.24
CA PHE A 47 6.71 10.61 4.25
C PHE A 47 7.96 11.48 4.34
N GLY A 48 9.14 10.88 4.55
CA GLY A 48 10.38 11.63 4.73
C GLY A 48 10.38 12.34 6.07
N GLY A 49 10.78 13.60 6.13
CA GLY A 49 10.84 14.34 7.39
C GLY A 49 12.03 15.28 7.39
N ARG A 50 12.40 15.74 8.58
CA ARG A 50 13.55 16.62 8.78
C ARG A 50 14.86 15.88 8.55
N GLU A 51 15.81 16.50 7.86
CA GLU A 51 17.15 15.95 7.65
C GLU A 51 17.89 15.74 8.99
N GLU A 52 17.60 16.60 9.97
CA GLU A 52 18.15 16.54 11.33
C GLU A 52 17.77 15.26 12.08
N LEU A 53 16.76 14.53 11.63
CA LEU A 53 16.26 13.30 12.25
C LEU A 53 16.93 12.04 11.68
N ILE A 54 17.73 12.16 10.62
CA ILE A 54 18.42 11.01 10.00
C ILE A 54 19.55 10.53 10.93
N SER A 55 19.50 9.27 11.35
CA SER A 55 20.54 8.63 12.15
C SER A 55 21.47 7.75 11.31
N ASP A 56 22.76 7.79 11.63
CA ASP A 56 23.80 6.90 11.11
C ASP A 56 24.21 5.80 12.12
N LYS A 57 23.46 5.67 13.23
CA LYS A 57 23.72 4.70 14.31
C LYS A 57 22.60 3.66 14.50
N GLY A 58 21.43 3.86 13.91
CA GLY A 58 20.35 2.87 13.98
C GLY A 58 20.64 1.59 13.20
N MET A 59 20.05 0.48 13.64
CA MET A 59 20.20 -0.85 13.05
C MET A 59 18.95 -1.34 12.31
N ILE A 60 17.80 -0.74 12.58
CA ILE A 60 16.48 -1.22 12.12
C ILE A 60 15.93 -0.22 11.10
N ASP A 61 15.76 -0.67 9.87
CA ASP A 61 15.00 0.04 8.84
C ASP A 61 13.54 -0.44 8.82
N CYS A 62 12.73 0.18 7.96
CA CYS A 62 11.32 -0.14 7.85
C CYS A 62 11.06 -1.61 7.51
N GLN A 63 11.78 -2.18 6.53
CA GLN A 63 11.58 -3.56 6.09
C GLN A 63 11.89 -4.57 7.21
N ARG A 64 12.93 -4.31 8.02
CA ARG A 64 13.30 -5.20 9.14
C ARG A 64 12.31 -5.08 10.28
N LEU A 65 11.81 -3.87 10.54
CA LEU A 65 10.78 -3.66 11.55
C LEU A 65 9.52 -4.47 11.22
N TYR A 66 9.10 -4.51 9.95
CA TYR A 66 7.94 -5.30 9.49
C TYR A 66 8.09 -6.77 9.81
N ILE A 67 9.23 -7.35 9.44
CA ILE A 67 9.53 -8.76 9.69
C ILE A 67 9.50 -9.04 11.19
N LEU A 68 10.14 -8.19 12.01
CA LEU A 68 10.18 -8.38 13.46
C LEU A 68 8.80 -8.28 14.12
N MET A 69 7.95 -7.35 13.66
CA MET A 69 6.56 -7.26 14.12
C MET A 69 5.77 -8.52 13.76
N LEU A 70 5.82 -8.95 12.50
CA LEU A 70 5.05 -10.10 12.03
C LEU A 70 5.53 -11.43 12.63
N GLU A 71 6.82 -11.59 12.85
CA GLU A 71 7.39 -12.78 13.48
C GLU A 71 7.03 -12.92 14.96
N ARG A 72 6.75 -11.81 15.67
CA ARG A 72 6.73 -11.78 17.14
C ARG A 72 5.42 -11.31 17.76
N CYS A 73 4.49 -10.77 16.97
CA CYS A 73 3.24 -10.20 17.48
C CYS A 73 2.00 -10.79 16.79
N THR A 74 0.87 -10.74 17.49
CA THR A 74 -0.44 -11.18 16.97
C THR A 74 -1.49 -10.07 16.98
N THR A 75 -1.18 -8.94 17.61
CA THR A 75 -2.06 -7.76 17.71
C THR A 75 -1.33 -6.50 17.26
N ALA A 76 -2.08 -5.51 16.79
CA ALA A 76 -1.56 -4.23 16.32
C ALA A 76 -0.86 -3.46 17.45
N ARG A 77 -1.44 -3.45 18.65
CA ARG A 77 -0.85 -2.77 19.82
C ARG A 77 0.45 -3.42 20.27
N ASP A 78 0.53 -4.75 20.27
CA ASP A 78 1.76 -5.44 20.63
C ASP A 78 2.87 -5.18 19.60
N ALA A 79 2.51 -5.10 18.32
CA ALA A 79 3.45 -4.71 17.27
C ALA A 79 3.99 -3.29 17.47
N ILE A 80 3.14 -2.32 17.85
CA ILE A 80 3.56 -0.94 18.16
C ILE A 80 4.47 -0.91 19.39
N ARG A 81 4.15 -1.64 20.46
CA ARG A 81 5.00 -1.72 21.66
C ARG A 81 6.36 -2.34 21.35
N LEU A 82 6.36 -3.47 20.63
CA LEU A 82 7.59 -4.13 20.19
C LEU A 82 8.45 -3.19 19.34
N ALA A 83 7.84 -2.41 18.44
CA ALA A 83 8.57 -1.39 17.69
C ALA A 83 9.20 -0.35 18.61
N GLY A 84 8.45 0.19 19.57
CA GLY A 84 8.99 1.13 20.55
C GLY A 84 10.22 0.57 21.27
N ASP A 85 10.11 -0.63 21.83
CA ASP A 85 11.19 -1.28 22.59
C ASP A 85 12.42 -1.57 21.73
N LEU A 86 12.21 -2.07 20.50
CA LEU A 86 13.30 -2.39 19.58
C LEU A 86 13.99 -1.13 19.07
N LEU A 87 13.23 -0.09 18.72
CA LEU A 87 13.78 1.14 18.17
C LEU A 87 14.48 1.98 19.25
N GLU A 88 13.99 1.97 20.49
CA GLU A 88 14.69 2.57 21.63
C GLU A 88 16.08 1.93 21.82
N LYS A 89 16.15 0.60 21.74
CA LYS A 89 17.39 -0.14 22.01
C LYS A 89 18.37 -0.23 20.84
N TYR A 90 17.85 -0.38 19.62
CA TYR A 90 18.65 -0.69 18.43
C TYR A 90 18.63 0.41 17.37
N GLY A 91 17.75 1.40 17.53
CA GLY A 91 17.71 2.60 16.70
C GLY A 91 17.10 2.42 15.31
N TRP A 92 16.40 3.47 14.87
CA TRP A 92 15.87 3.63 13.53
C TRP A 92 16.94 4.18 12.58
N ASN A 93 17.01 3.67 11.35
CA ASN A 93 17.96 4.13 10.33
C ASN A 93 17.34 4.37 8.94
N ASP A 94 16.04 4.65 8.89
CA ASP A 94 15.34 4.98 7.66
C ASP A 94 14.93 6.47 7.61
N ALA A 95 14.29 6.86 6.50
CA ALA A 95 13.52 8.10 6.43
C ALA A 95 12.32 8.06 7.41
N GLY A 96 11.50 9.11 7.44
CA GLY A 96 10.24 9.02 8.19
C GLY A 96 9.21 8.19 7.43
N GLU A 97 8.65 7.23 8.16
CA GLU A 97 7.83 6.15 7.62
C GLU A 97 6.52 6.03 8.39
N CYS A 98 5.42 5.83 7.65
CA CYS A 98 4.14 5.46 8.22
C CYS A 98 3.90 3.96 8.04
N VAL A 99 3.82 3.24 9.15
CA VAL A 99 3.39 1.84 9.21
C VAL A 99 1.91 1.82 9.54
N THR A 100 1.07 1.44 8.58
CA THR A 100 -0.32 1.06 8.84
C THR A 100 -0.36 -0.37 9.35
N ILE A 101 -1.02 -0.58 10.50
CA ILE A 101 -1.04 -1.85 11.22
C ILE A 101 -2.49 -2.23 11.47
N ALA A 102 -2.91 -3.39 11.01
CA ALA A 102 -4.26 -3.90 11.20
C ALA A 102 -4.23 -5.26 11.89
N ASP A 103 -5.13 -5.50 12.83
CA ASP A 103 -5.43 -6.84 13.32
C ASP A 103 -6.93 -7.12 13.20
N LYS A 104 -7.39 -8.17 13.89
CA LYS A 104 -8.81 -8.59 13.90
C LYS A 104 -9.77 -7.50 14.40
N ASN A 105 -9.31 -6.52 15.17
CA ASN A 105 -10.13 -5.58 15.90
C ASN A 105 -9.80 -4.11 15.63
N GLU A 106 -8.54 -3.79 15.36
CA GLU A 106 -8.07 -2.40 15.29
C GLU A 106 -7.21 -2.13 14.06
N VAL A 107 -7.22 -0.88 13.60
CA VAL A 107 -6.31 -0.35 12.59
C VAL A 107 -5.60 0.88 13.14
N TRP A 108 -4.30 0.97 12.95
CA TRP A 108 -3.43 2.01 13.46
C TRP A 108 -2.54 2.59 12.35
N ALA A 109 -2.23 3.87 12.45
CA ALA A 109 -1.13 4.50 11.71
C ALA A 109 -0.01 4.82 12.69
N LEU A 110 1.16 4.21 12.53
CA LEU A 110 2.37 4.45 13.31
C LEU A 110 3.36 5.24 12.45
N GLU A 111 3.57 6.51 12.77
CA GLU A 111 4.54 7.37 12.10
C GLU A 111 5.84 7.41 12.93
N ILE A 112 6.97 7.11 12.28
CA ILE A 112 8.29 6.95 12.90
C ILE A 112 9.27 7.90 12.22
N VAL A 113 10.14 8.55 13.00
CA VAL A 113 11.30 9.30 12.53
C VAL A 113 12.53 8.93 13.36
N GLY A 114 13.72 9.13 12.78
CA GLY A 114 14.96 8.87 13.49
C GLY A 114 15.27 9.89 14.60
N PRO A 115 16.24 9.58 15.48
CA PRO A 115 16.63 10.43 16.59
C PRO A 115 17.63 11.53 16.20
N GLY A 116 18.09 11.53 14.95
CA GLY A 116 19.16 12.39 14.43
C GLY A 116 20.55 11.76 14.47
N LYS A 117 21.48 12.45 13.82
CA LYS A 117 22.84 11.97 13.56
C LYS A 117 23.58 11.61 14.86
N GLY A 118 24.30 10.50 14.86
CA GLY A 118 25.08 10.04 16.01
C GLY A 118 24.27 9.45 17.16
N LYS A 119 22.93 9.40 17.07
CA LYS A 119 22.04 8.94 18.16
C LYS A 119 21.41 7.59 17.81
N VAL A 120 21.28 6.72 18.83
CA VAL A 120 20.47 5.49 18.77
C VAL A 120 19.12 5.79 19.41
N GLY A 121 18.04 5.27 18.83
CA GLY A 121 16.67 5.52 19.27
C GLY A 121 15.73 5.75 18.09
N ALA A 122 14.52 6.23 18.39
CA ALA A 122 13.58 6.78 17.43
C ALA A 122 12.63 7.75 18.14
N ILE A 123 11.89 8.53 17.37
CA ILE A 123 10.69 9.22 17.84
C ILE A 123 9.53 8.66 17.03
N TRP A 124 8.41 8.34 17.68
CA TRP A 124 7.24 7.83 17.00
C TRP A 124 5.94 8.21 17.69
N VAL A 125 4.87 8.26 16.90
CA VAL A 125 3.49 8.38 17.37
C VAL A 125 2.62 7.38 16.60
N ALA A 126 1.67 6.77 17.28
CA ALA A 126 0.65 5.94 16.67
C ALA A 126 -0.74 6.48 16.99
N GLN A 127 -1.60 6.54 15.98
CA GLN A 127 -3.00 6.94 16.12
C GLN A 127 -3.93 5.81 15.60
N ARG A 128 -4.89 5.40 16.42
CA ARG A 128 -5.93 4.43 16.02
C ARG A 128 -6.91 5.08 15.07
N VAL A 129 -7.27 4.38 14.00
CA VAL A 129 -8.41 4.74 13.16
C VAL A 129 -9.70 4.34 13.89
N PRO A 130 -10.64 5.26 14.15
CA PRO A 130 -11.89 4.93 14.81
C PRO A 130 -12.69 3.88 14.04
N ASP A 131 -13.46 3.06 14.76
CA ASP A 131 -14.30 2.05 14.13
C ASP A 131 -15.31 2.70 13.16
N GLY A 132 -15.44 2.11 11.97
CA GLY A 132 -16.29 2.63 10.90
C GLY A 132 -15.71 3.86 10.16
N HIS A 133 -14.48 4.27 10.45
CA HIS A 133 -13.78 5.30 9.70
C HIS A 133 -12.78 4.71 8.69
N ILE A 134 -12.34 5.55 7.75
CA ILE A 134 -11.20 5.32 6.86
C ILE A 134 -10.16 6.42 7.08
N SER A 135 -8.88 6.04 7.08
CA SER A 135 -7.72 6.95 7.09
C SER A 135 -6.85 6.69 5.87
N VAL A 136 -6.07 7.69 5.46
CA VAL A 136 -5.24 7.63 4.26
C VAL A 136 -3.88 8.24 4.57
N ASN A 137 -2.80 7.48 4.33
CA ASN A 137 -1.46 8.02 4.25
C ASN A 137 -0.97 7.94 2.80
N ALA A 138 -0.63 9.08 2.21
CA ALA A 138 -0.26 9.20 0.81
C ALA A 138 1.10 9.88 0.64
N ASN A 139 2.15 9.28 1.19
CA ASN A 139 3.50 9.83 1.26
C ASN A 139 3.55 11.23 1.89
N ALA A 140 2.88 11.39 3.02
CA ALA A 140 2.91 12.60 3.83
C ALA A 140 2.53 12.22 5.26
N SER A 141 3.17 12.83 6.25
CA SER A 141 2.74 12.74 7.64
C SER A 141 1.36 13.39 7.80
N THR A 142 0.48 12.75 8.56
CA THR A 142 -0.96 13.08 8.67
C THR A 142 -1.45 13.24 10.11
N ILE A 143 -0.77 12.61 11.06
CA ILE A 143 -1.07 12.75 12.49
C ILE A 143 -0.76 14.19 12.92
N LYS A 144 -1.80 14.89 13.39
CA LYS A 144 -1.73 16.29 13.82
C LYS A 144 -1.71 16.34 15.33
N GLU A 145 -2.81 16.78 15.95
CA GLU A 145 -2.94 16.90 17.39
C GLU A 145 -2.80 15.53 18.07
N VAL A 146 -1.94 15.47 19.09
CA VAL A 146 -1.66 14.24 19.85
C VAL A 146 -2.22 14.38 21.26
N ASN A 147 -3.08 13.45 21.67
CA ASN A 147 -3.60 13.39 23.04
C ASN A 147 -3.13 12.11 23.74
N LEU A 148 -2.04 12.20 24.50
CA LEU A 148 -1.50 11.03 25.20
C LEU A 148 -2.32 10.58 26.41
N ASP A 149 -3.33 11.35 26.86
CA ASP A 149 -4.25 10.88 27.91
C ASP A 149 -5.27 9.88 27.34
N ASP A 150 -5.54 9.94 26.04
CA ASP A 150 -6.36 8.96 25.33
C ASP A 150 -5.52 7.75 24.90
N LYS A 151 -5.32 6.83 25.85
CA LYS A 151 -4.56 5.58 25.63
C LYS A 151 -5.24 4.61 24.66
N ASP A 152 -6.52 4.81 24.37
CA ASP A 152 -7.26 3.97 23.44
C ASP A 152 -6.97 4.35 22.00
N HIS A 153 -6.67 5.63 21.73
CA HIS A 153 -6.40 6.13 20.38
C HIS A 153 -4.97 6.58 20.13
N PHE A 154 -4.15 6.79 21.17
CA PHE A 154 -2.77 7.25 21.01
C PHE A 154 -1.75 6.42 21.78
N MET A 155 -0.62 6.17 21.12
CA MET A 155 0.61 5.63 21.70
C MET A 155 1.79 6.46 21.15
N ALA A 156 2.83 6.70 21.92
CA ALA A 156 3.99 7.47 21.45
C ALA A 156 5.27 7.10 22.20
N SER A 157 6.42 7.46 21.62
CA SER A 157 7.70 7.42 22.33
C SER A 157 7.73 8.45 23.45
N SER A 158 8.44 8.12 24.54
CA SER A 158 8.57 8.98 25.73
C SER A 158 9.25 10.34 25.44
N ASN A 159 10.02 10.41 24.34
CA ASN A 159 10.78 11.58 23.91
C ASN A 159 10.06 12.47 22.87
N ILE A 160 8.79 12.21 22.56
CA ILE A 160 8.01 12.94 21.53
C ILE A 160 7.93 14.46 21.75
N PHE A 161 7.88 14.93 22.99
CA PHE A 161 7.85 16.37 23.27
C PHE A 161 9.24 16.96 23.48
N SER A 162 10.14 16.22 24.14
CA SER A 162 11.45 16.73 24.52
C SER A 162 12.33 17.01 23.30
N VAL A 163 12.32 16.14 22.29
CA VAL A 163 13.09 16.35 21.06
C VAL A 163 12.54 17.56 20.28
N ALA A 164 11.21 17.68 20.12
CA ALA A 164 10.63 18.82 19.43
C ALA A 164 10.94 20.15 20.15
N LYS A 165 10.98 20.15 21.49
CA LYS A 165 11.35 21.31 22.31
C LYS A 165 12.85 21.64 22.20
N GLU A 166 13.74 20.65 22.27
CA GLU A 166 15.20 20.82 22.15
C GLU A 166 15.58 21.50 20.83
N HIS A 167 14.92 21.12 19.73
CA HIS A 167 15.16 21.70 18.41
C HIS A 167 14.36 22.99 18.13
N GLY A 168 13.50 23.43 19.05
CA GLY A 168 12.67 24.62 18.87
C GLY A 168 11.55 24.47 17.83
N TRP A 169 11.16 23.24 17.47
CA TRP A 169 10.06 22.95 16.53
C TRP A 169 8.68 23.02 17.18
N TRP A 170 8.64 23.00 18.52
CA TRP A 170 7.43 23.18 19.32
C TRP A 170 7.77 23.89 20.63
N LYS A 171 6.85 24.71 21.13
CA LYS A 171 6.98 25.39 22.43
C LYS A 171 5.96 24.85 23.41
N GLU A 172 6.41 24.62 24.65
CA GLU A 172 5.54 24.17 25.73
C GLU A 172 4.40 25.18 25.98
N GLY A 173 3.18 24.66 26.09
CA GLY A 173 1.95 25.45 26.16
C GLY A 173 1.23 25.62 24.82
N GLU A 174 1.87 25.36 23.68
CA GLU A 174 1.21 25.32 22.37
C GLU A 174 0.61 23.94 22.09
N THR A 175 -0.43 23.87 21.24
CA THR A 175 -0.96 22.60 20.77
C THR A 175 0.10 21.83 19.99
N PHE A 176 0.52 20.68 20.49
CA PHE A 176 1.48 19.83 19.80
C PHE A 176 0.84 19.16 18.58
N ARG A 177 1.44 19.36 17.41
CA ARG A 177 1.04 18.69 16.16
C ARG A 177 2.21 17.93 15.54
N TRP A 178 2.12 16.61 15.52
CA TRP A 178 3.21 15.72 15.11
C TRP A 178 3.75 16.06 13.72
N CYS A 179 2.88 16.14 12.70
CA CYS A 179 3.30 16.37 11.33
C CYS A 179 4.07 17.68 11.15
N TYR A 180 3.70 18.75 11.86
CA TYR A 180 4.40 20.03 11.79
C TYR A 180 5.69 20.04 12.62
N ALA A 181 5.71 19.32 13.74
CA ALA A 181 6.90 19.20 14.56
C ALA A 181 8.00 18.43 13.82
N TYR A 182 7.68 17.31 13.17
CA TYR A 182 8.68 16.36 12.66
C TYR A 182 8.76 16.22 11.13
N ALA A 183 7.74 16.66 10.38
CA ALA A 183 7.71 16.55 8.92
C ALA A 183 6.92 17.71 8.27
N PRO A 184 7.22 18.99 8.57
CA PRO A 184 6.38 20.13 8.15
C PRO A 184 6.16 20.19 6.62
N GLU A 185 7.19 19.86 5.85
CA GLU A 185 7.12 19.86 4.38
C GLU A 185 6.19 18.78 3.80
N SER A 186 5.83 17.75 4.57
CA SER A 186 4.85 16.76 4.11
C SER A 186 3.50 17.38 3.79
N ARG A 187 3.09 18.43 4.51
CA ARG A 187 1.78 19.09 4.28
C ARG A 187 1.79 20.09 3.14
N THR A 188 2.95 20.38 2.52
CA THR A 188 3.03 21.29 1.36
C THR A 188 2.89 20.54 0.02
N SER A 189 2.98 19.21 0.03
CA SER A 189 2.89 18.36 -1.17
C SER A 189 1.46 18.21 -1.70
N LEU A 190 1.15 18.88 -2.81
CA LEU A 190 -0.10 18.66 -3.56
C LEU A 190 -0.23 17.21 -4.05
N ALA A 191 0.86 16.59 -4.50
CA ALA A 191 0.89 15.19 -4.91
C ALA A 191 0.41 14.22 -3.82
N SER A 192 0.64 14.55 -2.55
CA SER A 192 0.19 13.76 -1.40
C SER A 192 -1.25 14.13 -1.02
N ARG A 193 -1.51 15.42 -0.82
CA ARG A 193 -2.83 15.95 -0.40
C ARG A 193 -3.95 15.69 -1.40
N ARG A 194 -3.66 15.68 -2.70
CA ARG A 194 -4.67 15.36 -3.74
C ARG A 194 -5.10 13.90 -3.68
N ARG A 195 -4.18 12.98 -3.38
CA ARG A 195 -4.51 11.56 -3.18
C ARG A 195 -5.32 11.35 -1.90
N GLU A 196 -4.93 12.01 -0.82
CA GLU A 196 -5.69 12.01 0.45
C GLU A 196 -7.13 12.49 0.22
N TRP A 197 -7.29 13.65 -0.42
CA TRP A 197 -8.59 14.18 -0.82
C TRP A 197 -9.38 13.18 -1.66
N ARG A 198 -8.77 12.64 -2.72
CA ARG A 198 -9.49 11.84 -3.69
C ARG A 198 -10.05 10.56 -3.09
N VAL A 199 -9.32 9.92 -2.18
CA VAL A 199 -9.85 8.75 -1.45
C VAL A 199 -11.07 9.16 -0.61
N PHE A 200 -10.99 10.29 0.10
CA PHE A 200 -12.10 10.79 0.90
C PHE A 200 -13.30 11.23 0.05
N ASP A 201 -13.08 11.91 -1.07
CA ASP A 201 -14.10 12.29 -2.04
C ASP A 201 -14.80 11.07 -2.65
N LEU A 202 -14.05 9.99 -2.94
CA LEU A 202 -14.62 8.75 -3.46
C LEU A 202 -15.54 8.05 -2.45
N VAL A 203 -15.29 8.17 -1.14
CA VAL A 203 -16.02 7.40 -0.10
C VAL A 203 -17.00 8.22 0.72
N ALA A 204 -16.85 9.54 0.73
CA ALA A 204 -17.73 10.48 1.42
C ALA A 204 -17.86 11.80 0.64
N PRO A 205 -18.36 11.76 -0.62
CA PRO A 205 -18.60 12.98 -1.39
C PRO A 205 -19.57 13.95 -0.69
N SER A 206 -20.40 13.45 0.25
CA SER A 206 -21.27 14.29 1.08
C SER A 206 -20.52 15.37 1.88
N LEU A 207 -19.24 15.13 2.23
CA LEU A 207 -18.42 16.06 3.00
C LEU A 207 -17.98 17.28 2.19
N LYS A 208 -17.98 17.18 0.84
CA LYS A 208 -17.58 18.26 -0.07
C LYS A 208 -16.24 18.90 0.32
N LEU A 209 -15.27 18.06 0.66
CA LEU A 209 -13.93 18.50 1.05
C LEU A 209 -13.29 19.27 -0.12
N ASP A 210 -12.70 20.44 0.18
CA ASP A 210 -11.96 21.22 -0.81
C ASP A 210 -10.74 20.43 -1.29
N PRO A 211 -10.59 20.13 -2.59
CA PRO A 211 -9.44 19.41 -3.14
C PRO A 211 -8.09 20.08 -2.89
N ASN A 212 -8.07 21.36 -2.53
CA ASN A 212 -6.87 22.15 -2.26
C ASN A 212 -6.60 22.36 -0.77
N ALA A 213 -7.38 21.76 0.14
CA ALA A 213 -7.17 21.95 1.57
C ALA A 213 -5.79 21.47 2.04
N GLU A 214 -5.20 22.18 3.00
CA GLU A 214 -3.92 21.80 3.62
C GLU A 214 -4.03 20.61 4.53
N ASN A 215 -5.10 20.59 5.32
CA ASN A 215 -5.31 19.61 6.35
C ASN A 215 -6.66 18.96 6.14
N TYR A 216 -6.64 17.68 5.76
CA TYR A 216 -7.82 16.85 5.87
C TYR A 216 -7.85 16.21 7.27
N PRO A 217 -9.04 15.76 7.74
CA PRO A 217 -9.15 14.96 8.95
C PRO A 217 -8.25 13.72 8.87
N PHE A 218 -7.67 13.29 10.01
CA PHE A 218 -6.87 12.06 10.07
C PHE A 218 -7.66 10.85 9.55
N SER A 219 -8.96 10.82 9.83
CA SER A 219 -9.90 9.84 9.30
C SER A 219 -11.26 10.47 9.11
N ILE A 220 -12.09 9.87 8.26
CA ILE A 220 -13.48 10.26 8.04
C ILE A 220 -14.39 9.03 8.12
N LYS A 221 -15.67 9.27 8.43
CA LYS A 221 -16.71 8.26 8.27
C LYS A 221 -17.18 8.23 6.80
N PRO A 222 -17.06 7.11 6.08
CA PRO A 222 -17.63 6.97 4.75
C PRO A 222 -19.16 7.14 4.73
N ASP A 223 -19.72 7.57 3.59
CA ASP A 223 -21.17 7.68 3.40
C ASP A 223 -21.87 6.31 3.42
N SER A 224 -21.13 5.24 3.14
CA SER A 224 -21.62 3.85 3.16
C SER A 224 -20.48 2.87 3.48
N LEU A 225 -20.83 1.64 3.87
CA LEU A 225 -19.83 0.60 4.16
C LEU A 225 -18.91 0.34 2.96
N ILE A 226 -17.60 0.28 3.21
CA ILE A 226 -16.59 0.05 2.19
C ILE A 226 -16.56 -1.43 1.81
N THR A 227 -16.81 -1.72 0.55
CA THR A 227 -16.70 -3.07 -0.03
C THR A 227 -15.31 -3.31 -0.64
N LEU A 228 -14.94 -4.58 -0.85
CA LEU A 228 -13.72 -4.92 -1.61
C LEU A 228 -13.71 -4.27 -3.00
N SER A 229 -14.85 -4.28 -3.71
CA SER A 229 -14.97 -3.61 -5.00
C SER A 229 -14.72 -2.10 -4.90
N LYS A 230 -15.13 -1.46 -3.80
CA LYS A 230 -14.83 -0.04 -3.57
C LYS A 230 -13.34 0.19 -3.36
N LEU A 231 -12.65 -0.64 -2.56
CA LEU A 231 -11.19 -0.57 -2.40
C LEU A 231 -10.46 -0.75 -3.73
N VAL A 232 -10.84 -1.75 -4.53
CA VAL A 232 -10.29 -1.93 -5.89
C VAL A 232 -10.46 -0.66 -6.72
N SER A 233 -11.65 -0.05 -6.72
CA SER A 233 -11.88 1.18 -7.47
C SER A 233 -11.02 2.36 -7.01
N ILE A 234 -10.79 2.49 -5.69
CA ILE A 234 -9.95 3.54 -5.11
C ILE A 234 -8.50 3.37 -5.59
N PHE A 235 -7.96 2.15 -5.50
CA PHE A 235 -6.58 1.89 -5.93
C PHE A 235 -6.38 2.08 -7.44
N LYS A 236 -7.41 1.88 -8.26
CA LYS A 236 -7.36 2.11 -9.71
C LYS A 236 -7.47 3.60 -10.11
N ASP A 237 -7.81 4.48 -9.18
CA ASP A 237 -8.16 5.85 -9.52
C ASP A 237 -6.95 6.69 -9.98
N TYR A 238 -7.20 7.53 -10.98
CA TYR A 238 -6.27 8.49 -11.55
C TYR A 238 -6.89 9.89 -11.68
N TYR A 239 -7.84 10.20 -10.80
CA TYR A 239 -8.66 11.42 -10.80
C TYR A 239 -9.69 11.50 -11.93
N GLU A 240 -10.08 10.36 -12.51
CA GLU A 240 -11.04 10.32 -13.62
C GLU A 240 -12.33 11.07 -13.28
N GLY A 241 -12.77 11.93 -14.21
CA GLY A 241 -14.00 12.70 -14.07
C GLY A 241 -13.91 13.92 -13.14
N THR A 242 -12.69 14.33 -12.77
CA THR A 242 -12.46 15.55 -11.98
C THR A 242 -11.63 16.56 -12.78
N ASP A 243 -11.48 17.78 -12.27
CA ASP A 243 -10.57 18.78 -12.81
C ASP A 243 -9.09 18.37 -12.73
N PHE A 244 -8.76 17.27 -12.05
CA PHE A 244 -7.40 16.75 -11.90
C PHE A 244 -7.13 15.52 -12.76
N ASP A 245 -8.09 15.14 -13.60
CA ASP A 245 -7.95 14.01 -14.52
C ASP A 245 -6.73 14.22 -15.45
N MET A 246 -5.80 13.27 -15.40
CA MET A 246 -4.53 13.29 -16.13
C MET A 246 -4.67 13.31 -17.66
N VAL A 247 -5.85 12.95 -18.19
CA VAL A 247 -6.10 12.86 -19.64
C VAL A 247 -7.09 13.91 -20.17
N LYS A 248 -7.63 14.77 -19.31
CA LYS A 248 -8.72 15.70 -19.67
C LYS A 248 -8.41 16.63 -20.85
N ASP A 249 -7.15 17.04 -21.00
CA ASP A 249 -6.71 18.02 -22.01
C ASP A 249 -6.15 17.37 -23.28
N GLN A 250 -6.08 16.03 -23.32
CA GLN A 250 -5.56 15.27 -24.46
C GLN A 250 -6.68 14.98 -25.48
N LEU A 251 -7.16 16.03 -26.13
CA LEU A 251 -8.37 15.99 -26.96
C LEU A 251 -8.09 15.86 -28.46
N VAL A 252 -8.98 15.18 -29.17
CA VAL A 252 -9.02 15.08 -30.64
C VAL A 252 -10.46 15.27 -31.13
N PRO A 253 -10.70 15.78 -32.35
CA PRO A 253 -12.05 15.83 -32.91
C PRO A 253 -12.56 14.41 -33.21
N ASP A 254 -13.81 14.13 -32.85
CA ASP A 254 -14.53 12.95 -33.34
C ASP A 254 -15.02 13.15 -34.79
N LYS A 255 -15.75 12.16 -35.32
CA LYS A 255 -16.31 12.18 -36.69
C LYS A 255 -17.24 13.36 -36.96
N ASP A 256 -17.83 13.95 -35.92
CA ASP A 256 -18.79 15.05 -35.99
C ASP A 256 -18.10 16.39 -35.64
N GLY A 257 -16.77 16.39 -35.46
CA GLY A 257 -15.97 17.57 -35.14
C GLY A 257 -15.99 17.97 -33.66
N LYS A 258 -16.61 17.18 -32.79
CA LYS A 258 -16.64 17.45 -31.34
C LYS A 258 -15.33 16.99 -30.71
N MET A 259 -14.72 17.85 -29.90
CA MET A 259 -13.51 17.49 -29.15
C MET A 259 -13.83 16.44 -28.07
N VAL A 260 -13.15 15.30 -28.12
CA VAL A 260 -13.25 14.19 -27.17
C VAL A 260 -11.86 13.78 -26.69
N ILE A 261 -11.77 13.13 -25.52
CA ILE A 261 -10.49 12.59 -25.04
C ILE A 261 -10.00 11.54 -26.04
N SER A 262 -8.75 11.70 -26.48
CA SER A 262 -8.11 10.79 -27.42
C SER A 262 -8.09 9.37 -26.88
N PRO A 263 -8.36 8.35 -27.72
CA PRO A 263 -8.14 6.97 -27.32
C PRO A 263 -6.69 6.66 -26.92
N LEU A 264 -5.72 7.45 -27.37
CA LEU A 264 -4.31 7.35 -27.00
C LEU A 264 -3.99 8.03 -25.65
N ALA A 265 -4.92 8.79 -25.08
CA ALA A 265 -4.67 9.56 -23.87
C ALA A 265 -4.49 8.63 -22.66
N ASN A 266 -3.28 8.61 -22.12
CA ASN A 266 -2.84 7.70 -21.07
C ASN A 266 -2.69 8.44 -19.73
N PRO A 267 -3.33 8.01 -18.63
CA PRO A 267 -3.14 8.62 -17.31
C PRO A 267 -1.88 8.10 -16.59
N HIS A 268 -1.30 7.00 -17.06
CA HIS A 268 -0.15 6.31 -16.45
C HIS A 268 1.16 6.69 -17.13
N MET A 269 1.38 7.99 -17.31
CA MET A 269 2.56 8.52 -17.99
C MET A 269 3.81 8.52 -17.08
N PRO A 270 4.98 8.13 -17.62
CA PRO A 270 6.28 8.44 -17.05
C PRO A 270 6.49 9.95 -16.89
N TYR A 271 7.39 10.34 -15.98
CA TYR A 271 7.62 11.76 -15.69
C TYR A 271 8.14 12.56 -16.89
N GLU A 272 8.91 11.91 -17.77
CA GLU A 272 9.38 12.54 -19.01
C GLU A 272 8.23 12.76 -19.99
N MET A 273 7.31 11.80 -20.10
CA MET A 273 6.12 11.91 -20.95
C MET A 273 5.17 13.01 -20.45
N ASN A 274 4.99 13.16 -19.13
CA ASN A 274 4.26 14.30 -18.56
C ASN A 274 4.84 15.64 -19.03
N LYS A 275 6.18 15.79 -19.01
CA LYS A 275 6.85 17.02 -19.47
C LYS A 275 6.66 17.24 -20.97
N MET A 276 6.83 16.19 -21.77
CA MET A 276 6.68 16.23 -23.23
C MET A 276 5.26 16.67 -23.63
N LEU A 277 4.25 16.12 -22.95
CA LEU A 277 2.83 16.40 -23.22
C LEU A 277 2.27 17.59 -22.42
N ARG A 278 3.12 18.29 -21.64
CA ARG A 278 2.74 19.44 -20.80
C ARG A 278 1.60 19.12 -19.82
N ILE A 279 1.59 17.90 -19.30
CA ILE A 279 0.65 17.46 -18.28
C ILE A 279 1.22 17.77 -16.90
N ASN A 280 0.42 18.42 -16.05
CA ASN A 280 0.74 18.64 -14.64
C ASN A 280 0.69 17.31 -13.88
N GLY A 281 1.78 16.54 -13.92
CA GLY A 281 1.92 15.37 -13.05
C GLY A 281 3.30 15.15 -12.44
N GLY A 282 3.34 14.86 -11.14
CA GLY A 282 4.54 14.42 -10.42
C GLY A 282 4.62 14.89 -8.98
N TRP A 283 5.85 15.17 -8.51
CA TRP A 283 6.12 15.71 -7.17
C TRP A 283 6.36 17.22 -7.20
N GLY A 284 6.03 17.90 -6.09
CA GLY A 284 6.27 19.34 -5.91
C GLY A 284 5.55 20.20 -6.94
N TRP A 285 6.29 21.08 -7.62
CA TRP A 285 5.75 21.97 -8.68
C TRP A 285 5.08 21.23 -9.84
N ARG A 286 5.29 19.92 -9.98
CA ARG A 286 4.75 19.11 -11.08
C ARG A 286 3.26 18.77 -10.91
N GLY A 287 2.61 19.11 -9.81
CA GLY A 287 1.16 18.94 -9.65
C GLY A 287 0.76 17.52 -9.26
N GLU A 288 -0.04 16.85 -10.08
CA GLU A 288 -0.85 15.72 -9.64
C GLU A 288 -0.13 14.37 -9.68
N ARG A 289 -0.34 13.55 -8.65
CA ARG A 289 0.18 12.20 -8.59
C ARG A 289 -0.98 11.24 -8.41
N THR A 290 -1.22 10.39 -9.39
CA THR A 290 -2.33 9.42 -9.37
C THR A 290 -2.11 8.32 -8.30
N ILE A 291 -3.20 7.70 -7.86
CA ILE A 291 -3.14 6.54 -6.94
C ILE A 291 -2.61 5.33 -7.71
N ALA A 292 -3.23 5.00 -8.84
CA ALA A 292 -2.70 4.03 -9.79
C ALA A 292 -1.50 4.61 -10.56
N ARG A 293 -0.34 3.94 -10.54
CA ARG A 293 0.90 4.41 -11.17
C ARG A 293 1.53 3.37 -12.09
N TRP A 294 2.19 3.87 -13.14
CA TRP A 294 2.86 3.05 -14.17
C TRP A 294 4.01 2.19 -13.64
N TYR A 295 4.56 2.55 -12.48
CA TYR A 295 5.67 1.83 -11.85
C TYR A 295 5.28 1.15 -10.54
N THR A 296 3.97 1.03 -10.25
CA THR A 296 3.50 0.16 -9.17
C THR A 296 4.05 -1.23 -9.41
N MET A 297 4.69 -1.83 -8.41
CA MET A 297 5.23 -3.19 -8.54
C MET A 297 4.19 -4.24 -8.15
N TYR A 298 3.46 -3.97 -7.08
CA TYR A 298 2.35 -4.76 -6.59
C TYR A 298 1.44 -3.85 -5.75
N ALA A 299 0.25 -4.33 -5.45
CA ALA A 299 -0.65 -3.74 -4.47
C ALA A 299 -1.32 -4.83 -3.66
N THR A 300 -1.62 -4.51 -2.40
CA THR A 300 -2.32 -5.40 -1.49
C THR A 300 -3.59 -4.74 -0.95
N ILE A 301 -4.62 -5.55 -0.73
CA ILE A 301 -5.75 -5.24 0.16
C ILE A 301 -5.76 -6.33 1.23
N ILE A 302 -5.53 -5.94 2.47
CA ILE A 302 -5.36 -6.85 3.62
C ILE A 302 -6.68 -6.88 4.39
N GLN A 303 -7.25 -8.07 4.57
CA GLN A 303 -8.47 -8.28 5.35
C GLN A 303 -8.19 -9.17 6.56
N CYS A 304 -8.47 -8.64 7.74
CA CYS A 304 -8.43 -9.37 9.01
C CYS A 304 -9.88 -9.54 9.49
N ARG A 305 -10.31 -10.79 9.72
CA ARG A 305 -11.72 -11.13 9.94
C ARG A 305 -11.89 -11.88 11.26
N SER A 306 -12.21 -11.13 12.31
CA SER A 306 -12.38 -11.63 13.68
C SER A 306 -13.43 -12.73 13.83
N TRP A 307 -14.41 -12.81 12.94
CA TRP A 307 -15.47 -13.84 12.94
C TRP A 307 -15.03 -15.16 12.29
N LEU A 308 -13.78 -15.28 11.83
CA LEU A 308 -13.21 -16.48 11.22
C LEU A 308 -11.93 -16.91 11.95
N PRO A 309 -11.65 -18.23 11.99
CA PRO A 309 -10.38 -18.73 12.53
C PRO A 309 -9.22 -18.24 11.68
N ASP A 310 -8.03 -18.19 12.28
CA ASP A 310 -6.82 -17.63 11.67
C ASP A 310 -6.45 -18.28 10.33
N GLU A 311 -6.76 -19.57 10.13
CA GLU A 311 -6.54 -20.27 8.86
C GLU A 311 -7.36 -19.69 7.70
N VAL A 312 -8.51 -19.09 7.98
CA VAL A 312 -9.45 -18.60 6.96
C VAL A 312 -9.50 -17.07 6.99
N GLY A 313 -9.50 -16.46 8.18
CA GLY A 313 -9.86 -15.06 8.38
C GLY A 313 -8.90 -14.06 7.74
N GLY A 314 -7.60 -14.36 7.71
CA GLY A 314 -6.59 -13.47 7.13
C GLY A 314 -6.48 -13.65 5.62
N VAL A 315 -6.75 -12.61 4.83
CA VAL A 315 -6.58 -12.63 3.37
C VAL A 315 -5.85 -11.40 2.89
N THR A 316 -4.72 -11.62 2.21
CA THR A 316 -4.03 -10.62 1.41
C THR A 316 -4.48 -10.76 -0.04
N TRP A 317 -5.31 -9.84 -0.50
CA TRP A 317 -5.63 -9.71 -1.90
C TRP A 317 -4.47 -9.04 -2.62
N MET A 318 -3.79 -9.73 -3.54
CA MET A 318 -2.58 -9.22 -4.20
C MET A 318 -2.80 -9.02 -5.70
N ALA A 319 -2.43 -7.85 -6.21
CA ALA A 319 -2.33 -7.55 -7.63
C ALA A 319 -0.89 -7.21 -8.00
N MET A 320 -0.44 -7.64 -9.18
CA MET A 320 0.89 -7.33 -9.72
C MET A 320 0.82 -6.14 -10.68
N ASP A 321 1.88 -5.35 -10.71
CA ASP A 321 2.04 -4.16 -11.55
C ASP A 321 0.94 -3.09 -11.35
N ASN A 322 0.66 -2.24 -12.35
CA ASN A 322 -0.32 -1.18 -12.25
C ASN A 322 -1.74 -1.74 -12.11
N VAL A 323 -2.30 -1.55 -10.92
CA VAL A 323 -3.64 -2.04 -10.52
C VAL A 323 -4.77 -1.60 -11.45
N ALA A 324 -4.62 -0.50 -12.18
CA ALA A 324 -5.60 -0.06 -13.17
C ALA A 324 -5.83 -1.10 -14.29
N THR A 325 -4.82 -1.93 -14.59
CA THR A 325 -4.84 -2.99 -15.62
C THR A 325 -4.70 -4.40 -15.05
N SER A 326 -4.80 -4.55 -13.73
CA SER A 326 -4.57 -5.81 -13.04
C SER A 326 -5.81 -6.30 -12.28
N ILE A 327 -5.66 -7.49 -11.72
CA ILE A 327 -6.66 -8.20 -10.92
C ILE A 327 -6.03 -8.64 -9.60
N TYR A 328 -6.81 -8.59 -8.52
CA TYR A 328 -6.40 -9.03 -7.19
C TYR A 328 -6.77 -10.50 -6.97
N ILE A 329 -5.78 -11.35 -6.69
CA ILE A 329 -5.99 -12.74 -6.27
C ILE A 329 -5.99 -12.86 -4.73
N PRO A 330 -6.74 -13.80 -4.14
CA PRO A 330 -6.73 -14.01 -2.70
C PRO A 330 -5.52 -14.85 -2.29
N ILE A 331 -4.81 -14.41 -1.26
CA ILE A 331 -3.73 -15.16 -0.60
C ILE A 331 -4.09 -15.26 0.88
N TYR A 332 -4.53 -16.44 1.31
CA TYR A 332 -4.88 -16.69 2.72
C TYR A 332 -3.62 -16.70 3.58
N ALA A 333 -3.70 -16.19 4.81
CA ALA A 333 -2.57 -16.13 5.74
C ALA A 333 -1.95 -17.51 6.03
N SER A 334 -2.72 -18.59 5.90
CA SER A 334 -2.28 -19.96 6.16
C SER A 334 -1.67 -20.68 4.97
N VAL A 335 -1.62 -20.08 3.78
CA VAL A 335 -1.08 -20.77 2.60
C VAL A 335 0.39 -21.14 2.83
N LYS A 336 0.80 -22.25 2.23
CA LYS A 336 2.14 -22.84 2.41
C LYS A 336 3.11 -22.39 1.32
N ASP A 337 2.60 -22.08 0.13
CA ASP A 337 3.41 -21.70 -1.03
C ASP A 337 2.59 -20.87 -2.02
N LEU A 338 3.28 -20.23 -2.96
CA LEU A 338 2.70 -19.51 -4.10
C LEU A 338 3.16 -20.14 -5.43
N PRO A 339 2.49 -19.85 -6.55
CA PRO A 339 2.95 -20.33 -7.85
C PRO A 339 4.38 -19.85 -8.14
N GLU A 340 5.13 -20.64 -8.90
CA GLU A 340 6.52 -20.32 -9.27
C GLU A 340 6.66 -18.94 -9.92
N THR A 341 5.64 -18.51 -10.66
CA THR A 341 5.63 -17.20 -11.32
C THR A 341 5.64 -16.03 -10.34
N TYR A 342 5.06 -16.18 -9.15
CA TYR A 342 5.06 -15.18 -8.09
C TYR A 342 6.36 -15.18 -7.26
N LYS A 343 7.14 -16.27 -7.32
CA LYS A 343 8.45 -16.41 -6.68
C LYS A 343 9.60 -16.01 -7.60
N THR A 344 9.36 -15.94 -8.91
CA THR A 344 10.35 -15.58 -9.91
C THR A 344 10.61 -14.07 -9.90
N ASP A 345 11.81 -13.68 -9.45
CA ASP A 345 12.30 -12.30 -9.52
C ASP A 345 12.28 -11.81 -10.97
N GLY A 346 11.61 -10.69 -11.25
CA GLY A 346 11.57 -10.03 -12.55
C GLY A 346 12.49 -8.81 -12.68
N ARG A 347 13.11 -8.35 -11.60
CA ARG A 347 14.00 -7.17 -11.59
C ARG A 347 15.45 -7.57 -11.81
N LYS A 348 15.99 -8.45 -10.98
CA LYS A 348 17.44 -8.80 -11.01
C LYS A 348 17.80 -9.70 -12.18
N THR A 349 16.85 -10.51 -12.63
CA THR A 349 17.04 -11.49 -13.73
C THR A 349 16.66 -10.93 -15.10
N GLY A 350 16.04 -9.74 -15.15
CA GLY A 350 15.54 -9.12 -16.37
C GLY A 350 14.18 -9.66 -16.82
N PHE A 351 13.79 -9.31 -18.05
CA PHE A 351 12.53 -9.75 -18.65
C PHE A 351 12.43 -11.28 -18.71
N SER A 352 11.31 -11.82 -18.21
CA SER A 352 11.06 -13.26 -18.20
C SER A 352 9.57 -13.57 -18.24
N SER A 353 9.16 -14.42 -19.17
CA SER A 353 7.78 -14.95 -19.23
C SER A 353 7.41 -15.82 -18.04
N LYS A 354 8.40 -16.21 -17.22
CA LYS A 354 8.21 -16.96 -15.99
C LYS A 354 7.87 -16.06 -14.80
N SER A 355 7.92 -14.73 -14.91
CA SER A 355 7.57 -13.84 -13.80
C SER A 355 6.14 -13.33 -13.92
N ALA A 356 5.36 -13.45 -12.85
CA ALA A 356 4.01 -12.88 -12.77
C ALA A 356 4.06 -11.35 -12.96
N TRP A 357 5.05 -10.67 -12.36
CA TRP A 357 5.18 -9.22 -12.51
C TRP A 357 5.35 -8.82 -13.99
N TRP A 358 6.18 -9.53 -14.76
CA TRP A 358 6.35 -9.22 -16.19
C TRP A 358 5.10 -9.47 -17.04
N ALA A 359 4.26 -10.45 -16.67
CA ALA A 359 2.99 -10.69 -17.35
C ALA A 359 2.07 -9.46 -17.26
N PHE A 360 1.89 -8.96 -16.03
CA PHE A 360 1.07 -7.79 -15.76
C PHE A 360 1.72 -6.49 -16.23
N ASN A 361 3.04 -6.34 -16.08
CA ASN A 361 3.78 -5.17 -16.55
C ASN A 361 3.73 -5.01 -18.07
N ARG A 362 3.90 -6.09 -18.83
CA ARG A 362 3.72 -6.06 -20.28
C ARG A 362 2.29 -5.68 -20.65
N LEU A 363 1.28 -6.32 -20.03
CA LEU A 363 -0.12 -6.03 -20.29
C LEU A 363 -0.45 -4.55 -20.00
N GLY A 364 -0.03 -4.03 -18.85
CA GLY A 364 -0.25 -2.64 -18.45
C GLY A 364 0.44 -1.65 -19.39
N THR A 365 1.70 -1.93 -19.75
CA THR A 365 2.47 -1.09 -20.69
C THR A 365 1.83 -1.02 -22.07
N LEU A 366 1.30 -2.14 -22.57
CA LEU A 366 0.57 -2.17 -23.84
C LEU A 366 -0.75 -1.41 -23.74
N THR A 367 -1.54 -1.72 -22.72
CA THR A 367 -2.84 -1.07 -22.47
C THR A 367 -2.70 0.45 -22.40
N ALA A 368 -1.60 0.94 -21.84
CA ALA A 368 -1.31 2.36 -21.72
C ALA A 368 -1.07 3.06 -23.07
N GLN A 369 -0.67 2.37 -24.15
CA GLN A 369 -0.44 3.01 -25.46
C GLN A 369 -1.74 3.55 -26.06
N ARG A 370 -2.86 2.84 -25.82
CA ARG A 370 -4.19 3.25 -26.26
C ARG A 370 -5.23 3.06 -25.17
N TRP A 371 -4.96 3.72 -24.04
CA TRP A 371 -5.73 3.59 -22.79
C TRP A 371 -7.23 3.74 -22.96
N GLY A 372 -7.69 4.66 -23.83
CA GLY A 372 -9.11 4.90 -24.09
C GLY A 372 -9.89 3.69 -24.62
N ASP A 373 -9.20 2.80 -25.34
CA ASP A 373 -9.82 1.62 -25.96
C ASP A 373 -9.36 0.32 -25.30
N MET A 374 -8.05 0.10 -25.16
CA MET A 374 -7.50 -1.16 -24.66
C MET A 374 -7.94 -1.46 -23.22
N ARG A 375 -8.13 -0.42 -22.38
CA ARG A 375 -8.63 -0.63 -21.01
C ARG A 375 -10.01 -1.28 -20.99
N LYS A 376 -10.84 -1.07 -22.02
CA LYS A 376 -12.18 -1.65 -22.12
C LYS A 376 -12.09 -3.16 -22.32
N ASP A 377 -11.18 -3.63 -23.16
CA ASP A 377 -10.95 -5.06 -23.39
C ASP A 377 -10.34 -5.74 -22.16
N VAL A 378 -9.38 -5.09 -21.50
CA VAL A 378 -8.82 -5.56 -20.23
C VAL A 378 -9.91 -5.68 -19.16
N ASN A 379 -10.71 -4.63 -19.00
CA ASN A 379 -11.80 -4.60 -18.03
C ASN A 379 -12.92 -5.60 -18.34
N ALA A 380 -13.15 -5.93 -19.63
CA ALA A 380 -14.12 -6.94 -20.02
C ALA A 380 -13.75 -8.35 -19.50
N VAL A 381 -12.47 -8.61 -19.23
CA VAL A 381 -12.01 -9.86 -18.61
C VAL A 381 -11.87 -9.72 -17.11
N TRP A 382 -11.16 -8.69 -16.64
CA TRP A 382 -10.84 -8.55 -15.22
C TRP A 382 -12.03 -8.22 -14.33
N ASN A 383 -12.99 -7.40 -14.78
CA ASN A 383 -14.11 -7.03 -13.92
C ASN A 383 -15.02 -8.22 -13.60
N PRO A 384 -15.43 -9.07 -14.57
CA PRO A 384 -16.18 -10.29 -14.27
C PRO A 384 -15.40 -11.26 -13.37
N TRP A 385 -14.10 -11.45 -13.61
CA TRP A 385 -13.28 -12.37 -12.81
C TRP A 385 -13.05 -11.86 -11.39
N GLN A 386 -12.84 -10.55 -11.20
CA GLN A 386 -12.72 -9.95 -9.87
C GLN A 386 -14.03 -10.12 -9.08
N LYS A 387 -15.18 -9.91 -9.73
CA LYS A 387 -16.50 -10.15 -9.12
C LYS A 387 -16.69 -11.63 -8.78
N GLN A 388 -16.27 -12.53 -9.66
CA GLN A 388 -16.30 -13.97 -9.41
C GLN A 388 -15.48 -14.34 -8.18
N LEU A 389 -14.25 -13.85 -8.07
CA LEU A 389 -13.36 -14.06 -6.92
C LEU A 389 -14.02 -13.62 -5.60
N PHE A 390 -14.59 -12.42 -5.56
CA PHE A 390 -15.27 -11.91 -4.36
C PHE A 390 -16.52 -12.73 -4.01
N THR A 391 -17.26 -13.22 -5.01
CA THR A 391 -18.48 -14.01 -4.77
C THR A 391 -18.13 -15.43 -4.33
N HIS A 392 -17.14 -16.06 -4.98
CA HIS A 392 -16.76 -17.44 -4.73
C HIS A 392 -15.98 -17.64 -3.43
N GLN A 393 -15.43 -16.55 -2.86
CA GLN A 393 -14.74 -16.56 -1.58
C GLN A 393 -15.59 -17.24 -0.48
N GLN A 394 -16.88 -16.90 -0.38
CA GLN A 394 -17.75 -17.47 0.65
C GLN A 394 -17.88 -19.00 0.52
N THR A 395 -17.93 -19.52 -0.71
CA THR A 395 -18.06 -20.95 -0.97
C THR A 395 -16.81 -21.72 -0.57
N ILE A 396 -15.63 -21.27 -1.03
CA ILE A 396 -14.36 -21.95 -0.72
C ILE A 396 -14.06 -21.93 0.79
N GLU A 397 -14.39 -20.83 1.46
CA GLU A 397 -14.22 -20.67 2.90
C GLU A 397 -15.20 -21.54 3.69
N ALA A 398 -16.46 -21.68 3.24
CA ALA A 398 -17.42 -22.57 3.87
C ALA A 398 -16.92 -24.03 3.85
N ASP A 399 -16.27 -24.46 2.78
CA ASP A 399 -15.70 -25.80 2.67
C ASP A 399 -14.44 -25.96 3.55
N ALA A 400 -13.57 -24.95 3.61
CA ALA A 400 -12.44 -24.93 4.53
C ALA A 400 -12.92 -25.00 6.00
N LEU A 401 -13.96 -24.25 6.37
CA LEU A 401 -14.55 -24.26 7.71
C LEU A 401 -15.16 -25.63 8.05
N LYS A 402 -15.79 -26.33 7.10
CA LYS A 402 -16.27 -27.72 7.33
C LYS A 402 -15.12 -28.66 7.65
N LEU A 403 -13.99 -28.54 6.93
CA LEU A 403 -12.79 -29.34 7.18
C LEU A 403 -12.19 -29.03 8.56
N LEU A 404 -12.11 -27.76 8.95
CA LEU A 404 -11.65 -27.34 10.27
C LEU A 404 -12.53 -27.89 11.38
N LYS A 405 -13.86 -27.78 11.26
CA LYS A 405 -14.82 -28.36 12.21
C LYS A 405 -14.69 -29.88 12.35
N ALA A 406 -14.25 -30.56 11.31
CA ALA A 406 -13.98 -32.00 11.31
C ALA A 406 -12.56 -32.36 11.82
N GLY A 407 -11.80 -31.40 12.36
CA GLY A 407 -10.42 -31.62 12.83
C GLY A 407 -9.39 -31.82 11.72
N LYS A 408 -9.74 -31.54 10.45
CA LYS A 408 -8.90 -31.77 9.27
C LYS A 408 -8.17 -30.50 8.86
N ARG A 409 -7.40 -29.91 9.78
CA ARG A 409 -6.71 -28.63 9.59
C ARG A 409 -5.85 -28.58 8.33
N ASP A 410 -4.97 -29.56 8.14
CA ASP A 410 -4.07 -29.58 6.99
C ASP A 410 -4.81 -29.63 5.66
N LYS A 411 -5.93 -30.36 5.59
CA LYS A 411 -6.78 -30.42 4.39
C LYS A 411 -7.48 -29.08 4.11
N ALA A 412 -7.87 -28.34 5.16
CA ALA A 412 -8.42 -27.00 4.99
C ALA A 412 -7.36 -26.05 4.42
N ILE A 413 -6.14 -26.10 4.95
CA ILE A 413 -5.03 -25.29 4.44
C ILE A 413 -4.68 -25.68 3.01
N ASP A 414 -4.62 -26.97 2.68
CA ASP A 414 -4.32 -27.44 1.32
C ASP A 414 -5.39 -26.99 0.31
N LEU A 415 -6.67 -26.96 0.73
CA LEU A 415 -7.77 -26.43 -0.08
C LEU A 415 -7.58 -24.94 -0.40
N LEU A 416 -7.28 -24.13 0.62
CA LEU A 416 -7.07 -22.67 0.46
C LEU A 416 -5.80 -22.37 -0.34
N ASN A 417 -4.71 -23.11 -0.10
CA ASN A 417 -3.47 -23.02 -0.85
C ASN A 417 -3.69 -23.40 -2.34
N GLY A 418 -4.44 -24.47 -2.59
CA GLY A 418 -4.82 -24.89 -3.94
C GLY A 418 -5.62 -23.82 -4.68
N TYR A 419 -6.60 -23.21 -4.01
CA TYR A 419 -7.41 -22.12 -4.58
C TYR A 419 -6.57 -20.87 -4.91
N THR A 420 -5.68 -20.45 -4.01
CA THR A 420 -4.71 -19.37 -4.25
C THR A 420 -3.85 -19.67 -5.48
N ASN A 421 -3.30 -20.89 -5.56
CA ASN A 421 -2.42 -21.29 -6.66
C ASN A 421 -3.15 -21.42 -8.00
N GLU A 422 -4.38 -21.92 -8.00
CA GLU A 422 -5.23 -21.98 -9.19
C GLU A 422 -5.44 -20.59 -9.77
N TRP A 423 -5.89 -19.63 -8.95
CA TRP A 423 -6.12 -18.27 -9.40
C TRP A 423 -4.84 -17.57 -9.80
N GLY A 424 -3.76 -17.72 -9.03
CA GLY A 424 -2.45 -17.14 -9.39
C GLY A 424 -1.96 -17.59 -10.76
N ASN A 425 -2.02 -18.89 -11.06
CA ASN A 425 -1.66 -19.38 -12.39
C ASN A 425 -2.62 -18.89 -13.48
N LYS A 426 -3.93 -18.95 -13.21
CA LYS A 426 -4.97 -18.56 -14.16
C LYS A 426 -4.84 -17.11 -14.62
N VAL A 427 -4.67 -16.17 -13.68
CA VAL A 427 -4.60 -14.74 -14.03
C VAL A 427 -3.30 -14.37 -14.74
N VAL A 428 -2.18 -15.03 -14.41
CA VAL A 428 -0.90 -14.81 -15.09
C VAL A 428 -0.96 -15.29 -16.54
N ASN A 429 -1.51 -16.49 -16.77
CA ASN A 429 -1.70 -17.02 -18.12
C ASN A 429 -2.62 -16.13 -18.95
N GLU A 430 -3.70 -15.66 -18.34
CA GLU A 430 -4.64 -14.76 -19.01
C GLU A 430 -4.03 -13.38 -19.29
N ALA A 431 -3.16 -12.86 -18.41
CA ALA A 431 -2.47 -11.59 -18.64
C ALA A 431 -1.56 -11.65 -19.88
N TRP A 432 -0.84 -12.77 -20.07
CA TRP A 432 -0.08 -13.01 -21.31
C TRP A 432 -0.99 -13.06 -22.54
N ARG A 433 -2.07 -13.85 -22.46
CA ARG A 433 -3.05 -14.00 -23.56
C ARG A 433 -3.69 -12.68 -23.94
N LEU A 434 -4.05 -11.85 -22.96
CA LEU A 434 -4.61 -10.52 -23.20
C LEU A 434 -3.59 -9.58 -23.82
N GLY A 435 -2.34 -9.61 -23.36
CA GLY A 435 -1.26 -8.83 -23.98
C GLY A 435 -1.11 -9.16 -25.46
N ASP A 436 -1.15 -10.43 -25.83
CA ASP A 436 -1.10 -10.88 -27.23
C ASP A 436 -2.35 -10.45 -28.01
N HIS A 437 -3.54 -10.60 -27.40
CA HIS A 437 -4.79 -10.16 -28.01
C HIS A 437 -4.80 -8.66 -28.31
N LEU A 438 -4.35 -7.82 -27.37
CA LEU A 438 -4.26 -6.37 -27.57
C LEU A 438 -3.28 -6.04 -28.71
N TRP A 439 -2.13 -6.70 -28.74
CA TRP A 439 -1.14 -6.52 -29.80
C TRP A 439 -1.73 -6.80 -31.18
N THR A 440 -2.48 -7.90 -31.33
CA THR A 440 -3.11 -8.27 -32.61
C THR A 440 -4.31 -7.38 -32.95
N LYS A 441 -5.19 -7.10 -31.99
CA LYS A 441 -6.44 -6.38 -32.24
C LYS A 441 -6.21 -4.92 -32.63
N TYR A 442 -5.15 -4.32 -32.08
CA TYR A 442 -4.86 -2.89 -32.27
C TYR A 442 -3.64 -2.66 -33.16
N ASP A 443 -3.21 -3.64 -33.96
CA ASP A 443 -2.17 -3.44 -34.95
C ASP A 443 -2.47 -2.20 -35.82
N GLU A 444 -1.44 -1.38 -36.08
CA GLU A 444 -1.53 -0.07 -36.74
C GLU A 444 -2.33 1.03 -36.00
N LEU A 445 -2.78 0.81 -34.76
CA LEU A 445 -3.62 1.76 -34.00
C LEU A 445 -2.95 2.38 -32.75
N PHE A 446 -1.74 1.99 -32.36
CA PHE A 446 -1.05 2.49 -31.16
C PHE A 446 0.45 2.69 -31.33
#